data_AF-A0A085BK39-F1
#
_entry.id   AF-A0A085BK39-F1
#
_cell.length_a   1.000
_cell.length_b   1.000
_cell.length_c   1.000
_cell.angle_alpha   90.00
_cell.angle_beta   90.00
_cell.angle_gamma   90.00
#
_symmetry.space_group_name_H-M   'P 1'
#
loop_
_entity.id
_entity.type
_entity.pdbx_description
1 polymer ?
#
loop_
_entity_poly.entity_id
_entity_poly.type
_entity_poly.pdbx_seq_one_letter_code
_entity_poly.pdbx_strand_id
1 'polypeptide(L)'
;MLEKQILEESDNSHWAKWIEKDIEDWKINQSTKHHRGAFGGMGSINDIAIGENNKNGAWKENLFQLLKSMSWTFVIKNKIEFPNVNIHQFEGKICRKCEYSEISEYSFNDILAKRNLPSLIKRLLPTENFESLLKIEDITKETIIENESDKLRIALANSLIIQKQFYTVYPRCPKCDGENSCVYRWELLDNGSEFSITRSSNNIKLEKEVRTKKSKNWINKILGYR
;
A
#
# COMPACT_ATOMS: atom_id res chain seq x y z
N MET A 1 -10.95 -4.20 19.72
CA MET A 1 -12.20 -3.42 19.65
C MET A 1 -12.35 -2.77 18.27
N LEU A 2 -11.41 -1.93 17.83
CA LEU A 2 -11.41 -1.38 16.46
C LEU A 2 -11.45 -2.43 15.34
N GLU A 3 -10.60 -3.46 15.40
CA GLU A 3 -10.59 -4.53 14.38
C GLU A 3 -11.96 -5.19 14.23
N LYS A 4 -12.66 -5.44 15.36
CA LYS A 4 -14.01 -6.01 15.37
C LYS A 4 -14.98 -5.09 14.62
N GLN A 5 -15.01 -3.79 14.93
CA GLN A 5 -15.88 -2.82 14.26
C GLN A 5 -15.61 -2.76 12.75
N ILE A 6 -14.34 -2.71 12.36
CA ILE A 6 -13.93 -2.72 10.96
C ILE A 6 -14.44 -3.97 10.23
N LEU A 7 -14.34 -5.14 10.87
CA LEU A 7 -14.82 -6.41 10.31
C LEU A 7 -16.34 -6.46 10.20
N GLU A 8 -17.07 -5.93 11.19
CA GLU A 8 -18.54 -5.83 11.18
C GLU A 8 -19.03 -4.94 10.04
N GLU A 9 -18.40 -3.78 9.85
CA GLU A 9 -18.71 -2.85 8.75
C GLU A 9 -18.35 -3.39 7.36
N SER A 10 -17.54 -4.45 7.29
CA SER A 10 -17.05 -5.02 6.03
C SER A 10 -17.64 -6.41 5.76
N ASP A 11 -18.81 -6.73 6.33
CA ASP A 11 -19.50 -8.03 6.20
C ASP A 11 -18.67 -9.26 6.59
N ASN A 12 -17.67 -9.09 7.47
CA ASN A 12 -16.81 -10.15 7.96
C ASN A 12 -17.22 -10.61 9.38
N SER A 13 -18.53 -10.85 9.59
CA SER A 13 -19.09 -11.14 10.91
C SER A 13 -18.52 -12.39 11.59
N HIS A 14 -18.06 -13.37 10.80
CA HIS A 14 -17.40 -14.55 11.33
C HIS A 14 -16.11 -14.18 12.09
N TRP A 15 -15.27 -13.36 11.48
CA TRP A 15 -14.02 -12.89 12.08
C TRP A 15 -14.26 -11.87 13.19
N ALA A 16 -15.29 -11.04 13.09
CA ALA A 16 -15.69 -10.16 14.19
C ALA A 16 -16.01 -10.96 15.48
N LYS A 17 -16.78 -12.05 15.36
CA LYS A 17 -17.07 -12.97 16.47
C LYS A 17 -15.81 -13.69 16.97
N TRP A 18 -14.87 -13.99 16.08
CA TRP A 18 -13.58 -14.57 16.46
C TRP A 18 -12.79 -13.62 17.36
N ILE A 19 -12.68 -12.36 16.97
CA ILE A 19 -12.00 -11.31 17.76
C ILE A 19 -12.72 -11.05 19.08
N GLU A 20 -14.05 -11.12 19.11
CA GLU A 20 -14.82 -11.01 20.36
C GLU A 20 -14.41 -12.11 21.35
N LYS A 21 -14.33 -13.36 20.90
CA LYS A 21 -13.85 -14.47 21.72
C LYS A 21 -12.39 -14.30 22.17
N ASP A 22 -11.51 -13.79 21.32
CA ASP A 22 -10.12 -13.49 21.72
C ASP A 22 -10.06 -12.52 22.89
N ILE A 23 -10.88 -11.47 22.86
CA ILE A 23 -10.96 -10.46 23.91
C ILE A 23 -11.49 -11.08 25.21
N GLU A 24 -12.50 -11.93 25.14
CA GLU A 24 -13.05 -12.64 26.31
C GLU A 24 -12.03 -13.59 26.94
N ASP A 25 -11.38 -14.42 26.12
CA ASP A 25 -10.35 -15.37 26.57
C ASP A 25 -9.16 -14.63 27.24
N TRP A 26 -8.76 -13.48 26.69
CA TRP A 26 -7.74 -12.64 27.31
C TRP A 26 -8.22 -12.04 28.64
N LYS A 27 -9.42 -11.46 28.70
CA LYS A 27 -9.96 -10.84 29.92
C LYS A 27 -10.10 -11.84 31.07
N ILE A 28 -10.59 -13.04 30.79
CA ILE A 28 -10.90 -14.06 31.81
C ILE A 28 -9.64 -14.84 32.19
N ASN A 29 -8.88 -15.30 31.19
CA ASN A 29 -7.82 -16.30 31.39
C ASN A 29 -6.41 -15.77 31.06
N GLN A 30 -6.28 -14.52 30.62
CA GLN A 30 -5.03 -13.98 30.05
C GLN A 30 -4.46 -14.91 28.95
N SER A 31 -5.36 -15.57 28.21
CA SER A 31 -5.01 -16.58 27.22
C SER A 31 -4.99 -15.96 25.82
N THR A 32 -3.94 -16.26 25.05
CA THR A 32 -3.81 -15.87 23.64
C THR A 32 -3.87 -17.07 22.69
N LYS A 33 -4.21 -18.25 23.21
CA LYS A 33 -4.20 -19.50 22.42
C LYS A 33 -5.18 -19.45 21.24
N HIS A 34 -6.37 -18.92 21.46
CA HIS A 34 -7.38 -18.75 20.41
C HIS A 34 -6.92 -17.75 19.34
N HIS A 35 -6.35 -16.62 19.77
CA HIS A 35 -5.84 -15.58 18.87
C HIS A 35 -4.74 -16.10 17.95
N ARG A 36 -3.82 -16.92 18.45
CA ARG A 36 -2.75 -17.51 17.62
C ARG A 36 -3.30 -18.38 16.48
N GLY A 37 -4.47 -18.98 16.66
CA GLY A 37 -5.16 -19.73 15.62
C GLY A 37 -5.72 -18.86 14.50
N ALA A 38 -6.02 -17.57 14.78
CA ALA A 38 -6.61 -16.65 13.80
C ALA A 38 -5.64 -16.23 12.68
N PHE A 39 -4.33 -16.27 12.94
CA PHE A 39 -3.29 -15.72 12.05
C PHE A 39 -2.54 -16.80 11.24
N GLY A 40 -2.89 -18.07 11.39
CA GLY A 40 -2.22 -19.19 10.70
C GLY A 40 -3.15 -19.92 9.73
N GLY A 41 -2.59 -20.37 8.60
CA GLY A 41 -3.29 -21.22 7.63
C GLY A 41 -4.03 -20.46 6.53
N MET A 42 -4.58 -21.23 5.57
CA MET A 42 -5.38 -20.71 4.46
C MET A 42 -6.77 -20.29 4.94
N GLY A 43 -7.21 -19.08 4.55
CA GLY A 43 -8.46 -18.48 4.99
C GLY A 43 -8.35 -17.78 6.33
N SER A 44 -7.15 -17.48 6.82
CA SER A 44 -6.92 -16.81 8.11
C SER A 44 -7.34 -15.33 8.06
N ILE A 45 -7.36 -14.64 9.20
CA ILE A 45 -7.65 -13.20 9.25
C ILE A 45 -6.67 -12.36 8.40
N ASN A 46 -5.48 -12.91 8.13
CA ASN A 46 -4.49 -12.28 7.26
C ASN A 46 -4.91 -12.25 5.79
N ASP A 47 -5.77 -13.18 5.36
CA ASP A 47 -6.23 -13.30 3.98
C ASP A 47 -7.42 -12.38 3.66
N ILE A 48 -7.98 -11.72 4.69
CA ILE A 48 -9.06 -10.76 4.53
C ILE A 48 -8.47 -9.44 4.03
N ALA A 49 -8.94 -9.03 2.86
CA ALA A 49 -8.86 -7.67 2.37
C ALA A 49 -10.18 -6.96 2.65
N ILE A 50 -10.11 -5.70 3.07
CA ILE A 50 -11.26 -4.86 3.38
C ILE A 50 -11.20 -3.54 2.62
N GLY A 51 -12.34 -2.86 2.53
CA GLY A 51 -12.43 -1.57 1.85
C GLY A 51 -12.55 -1.71 0.33
N GLU A 52 -13.08 -0.65 -0.29
CA GLU A 52 -13.26 -0.57 -1.74
C GLU A 52 -11.97 -0.14 -2.44
N ASN A 53 -11.89 -0.32 -3.76
CA ASN A 53 -10.76 0.14 -4.56
C ASN A 53 -10.83 1.66 -4.82
N ASN A 54 -10.80 2.46 -3.76
CA ASN A 54 -10.86 3.92 -3.78
C ASN A 54 -10.01 4.52 -2.64
N LYS A 55 -10.06 5.86 -2.51
CA LYS A 55 -9.37 6.61 -1.45
C LYS A 55 -9.63 6.01 -0.06
N ASN A 56 -10.89 5.90 0.36
CA ASN A 56 -11.24 5.50 1.72
C ASN A 56 -10.87 4.04 2.00
N GLY A 57 -11.09 3.16 1.02
CA GLY A 57 -10.73 1.75 1.15
C GLY A 57 -9.23 1.55 1.32
N ALA A 58 -8.38 2.32 0.62
CA ALA A 58 -6.93 2.25 0.81
C ALA A 58 -6.51 2.58 2.26
N TRP A 59 -7.12 3.59 2.87
CA TRP A 59 -6.85 3.94 4.26
C TRP A 59 -7.42 2.91 5.24
N LYS A 60 -8.64 2.42 5.00
CA LYS A 60 -9.30 1.39 5.85
C LYS A 60 -8.51 0.08 5.83
N GLU A 61 -8.08 -0.38 4.66
CA GLU A 61 -7.24 -1.58 4.50
C GLU A 61 -5.92 -1.43 5.25
N ASN A 62 -5.21 -0.31 5.07
CA ASN A 62 -3.93 -0.10 5.75
C ASN A 62 -4.08 0.01 7.27
N LEU A 63 -5.16 0.63 7.76
CA LEU A 63 -5.47 0.65 9.19
C LEU A 63 -5.67 -0.77 9.71
N PHE A 64 -6.45 -1.59 9.02
CA PHE A 64 -6.71 -2.97 9.44
C PHE A 64 -5.46 -3.85 9.41
N GLN A 65 -4.62 -3.72 8.38
CA GLN A 65 -3.34 -4.45 8.31
C GLN A 65 -2.37 -4.04 9.43
N LEU A 66 -2.33 -2.75 9.79
CA LEU A 66 -1.55 -2.27 10.94
C LEU A 66 -2.08 -2.84 12.25
N LEU A 67 -3.40 -2.81 12.47
CA LEU A 67 -4.01 -3.37 13.66
C LEU A 67 -3.72 -4.87 13.79
N LYS A 68 -3.93 -5.66 12.71
CA LYS A 68 -3.59 -7.09 12.66
C LYS A 68 -2.14 -7.34 13.09
N SER A 69 -1.21 -6.55 12.55
CA SER A 69 0.22 -6.65 12.87
C SER A 69 0.52 -6.31 14.33
N MET A 70 -0.14 -5.28 14.87
CA MET A 70 0.00 -4.88 16.28
C MET A 70 -0.57 -5.94 17.22
N SER A 71 -1.75 -6.48 16.92
CA SER A 71 -2.39 -7.55 17.68
C SER A 71 -1.52 -8.81 17.73
N TRP A 72 -0.98 -9.22 16.58
CA TRP A 72 -0.05 -10.34 16.48
C TRP A 72 1.22 -10.13 17.30
N THR A 73 1.87 -8.96 17.17
CA THR A 73 3.11 -8.66 17.90
C THR A 73 2.87 -8.59 19.40
N PHE A 74 1.74 -8.04 19.84
CA PHE A 74 1.34 -8.05 21.24
C PHE A 74 1.20 -9.48 21.78
N VAL A 75 0.53 -10.38 21.06
CA VAL A 75 0.33 -11.77 21.50
C VAL A 75 1.62 -12.59 21.57
N ILE A 76 2.55 -12.37 20.65
CA ILE A 76 3.79 -13.15 20.58
C ILE A 76 4.90 -12.57 21.47
N LYS A 77 4.99 -11.25 21.57
CA LYS A 77 6.12 -10.55 22.22
C LYS A 77 5.73 -9.79 23.49
N ASN A 78 4.44 -9.74 23.83
CA ASN A 78 3.90 -8.90 24.90
C ASN A 78 4.28 -7.42 24.73
N LYS A 79 4.35 -6.96 23.47
CA LYS A 79 4.73 -5.60 23.10
C LYS A 79 4.06 -5.20 21.79
N ILE A 80 3.59 -3.96 21.71
CA ILE A 80 3.09 -3.37 20.47
C ILE A 80 4.28 -2.95 19.61
N GLU A 81 4.39 -3.54 18.43
CA GLU A 81 5.38 -3.14 17.42
C GLU A 81 4.68 -2.75 16.12
N PHE A 82 5.15 -1.67 15.51
CA PHE A 82 4.69 -1.27 14.20
C PHE A 82 5.47 -2.06 13.14
N PRO A 83 4.79 -2.69 12.17
CA PRO A 83 5.48 -3.44 11.13
C PRO A 83 6.38 -2.50 10.32
N ASN A 84 7.54 -3.02 9.88
CA ASN A 84 8.38 -2.32 8.93
C ASN A 84 7.74 -2.44 7.54
N VAL A 85 6.82 -1.53 7.22
CA VAL A 85 6.17 -1.48 5.93
C VAL A 85 7.11 -0.79 4.94
N ASN A 86 7.29 -1.37 3.76
CA ASN A 86 8.02 -0.69 2.69
C ASN A 86 7.19 0.49 2.18
N ILE A 87 7.42 1.66 2.76
CA ILE A 87 6.78 2.94 2.37
C ILE A 87 7.45 3.60 1.17
N HIS A 88 8.59 3.06 0.73
CA HIS A 88 9.40 3.63 -0.34
C HIS A 88 9.11 3.00 -1.69
N GLN A 89 8.32 1.93 -1.77
CA GLN A 89 8.01 1.29 -3.05
C GLN A 89 6.50 1.30 -3.29
N PHE A 90 6.11 1.61 -4.51
CA PHE A 90 4.73 1.54 -4.95
C PHE A 90 4.62 1.03 -6.38
N GLU A 91 3.44 0.54 -6.71
CA GLU A 91 3.12 -0.04 -8.01
C GLU A 91 2.11 0.82 -8.77
N GLY A 92 2.20 0.72 -10.08
CA GLY A 92 1.31 1.34 -11.04
C GLY A 92 1.52 0.69 -12.39
N LYS A 93 1.07 1.35 -13.45
CA LYS A 93 1.10 0.81 -14.80
C LYS A 93 1.97 1.66 -15.71
N ILE A 94 2.75 1.03 -16.57
CA ILE A 94 3.50 1.70 -17.65
C ILE A 94 3.17 1.09 -19.01
N CYS A 95 3.21 1.90 -20.07
CA CYS A 95 3.31 1.41 -21.43
C CYS A 95 4.79 1.26 -21.82
N ARG A 96 5.22 0.05 -22.17
CA ARG A 96 6.62 -0.24 -22.52
C ARG A 96 7.08 0.36 -23.85
N LYS A 97 6.14 0.83 -24.68
CA LYS A 97 6.38 1.46 -25.98
C LYS A 97 6.55 2.98 -25.87
N CYS A 98 5.60 3.68 -25.24
CA CYS A 98 5.58 5.14 -25.18
C CYS A 98 5.83 5.74 -23.79
N GLU A 99 6.01 4.90 -22.77
CA GLU A 99 6.31 5.29 -21.37
C GLU A 99 5.20 6.09 -20.68
N TYR A 100 4.00 6.13 -21.26
CA TYR A 100 2.81 6.58 -20.56
C TYR A 100 2.67 5.75 -19.28
N SER A 101 2.61 6.44 -18.15
CA SER A 101 2.62 5.81 -16.83
C SER A 101 1.49 6.37 -15.99
N GLU A 102 0.83 5.50 -15.23
CA GLU A 102 -0.30 5.85 -14.40
C GLU A 102 -0.29 5.09 -13.07
N ILE A 103 -0.88 5.69 -12.05
CA ILE A 103 -1.11 5.11 -10.72
C ILE A 103 -2.59 5.26 -10.37
N SER A 104 -3.16 4.31 -9.63
CA SER A 104 -4.54 4.45 -9.16
C SER A 104 -4.66 5.40 -7.97
N GLU A 105 -5.84 5.96 -7.76
CA GLU A 105 -6.18 6.71 -6.56
C GLU A 105 -6.03 5.85 -5.30
N TYR A 106 -6.35 4.55 -5.39
CA TYR A 106 -6.09 3.59 -4.32
C TYR A 106 -4.59 3.52 -4.01
N SER A 107 -3.74 3.25 -4.99
CA SER A 107 -2.28 3.15 -4.81
C SER A 107 -1.66 4.47 -4.32
N PHE A 108 -2.18 5.62 -4.77
CA PHE A 108 -1.78 6.93 -4.25
C PHE A 108 -2.09 7.07 -2.76
N ASN A 109 -3.30 6.70 -2.34
CA ASN A 109 -3.72 6.77 -0.94
C ASN A 109 -3.10 5.67 -0.07
N ASP A 110 -2.75 4.52 -0.64
CA ASP A 110 -2.00 3.46 0.02
C ASP A 110 -0.62 3.96 0.49
N ILE A 111 0.09 4.73 -0.35
CA ILE A 111 1.35 5.38 0.04
C ILE A 111 1.12 6.31 1.24
N LEU A 112 0.13 7.19 1.15
CA LEU A 112 -0.17 8.15 2.22
C LEU A 112 -0.57 7.44 3.54
N ALA A 113 -1.44 6.43 3.46
CA ALA A 113 -1.90 5.67 4.61
C ALA A 113 -0.73 4.95 5.31
N LYS A 114 0.12 4.25 4.55
CA LYS A 114 1.31 3.55 5.10
C LYS A 114 2.28 4.47 5.80
N ARG A 115 2.44 5.71 5.30
CA ARG A 115 3.34 6.71 5.89
C ARG A 115 2.76 7.35 7.16
N ASN A 116 1.46 7.63 7.17
CA ASN A 116 0.86 8.49 8.19
C ASN A 116 0.20 7.71 9.33
N LEU A 117 -0.44 6.57 9.05
CA LEU A 117 -1.15 5.79 10.06
C LEU A 117 -0.27 5.35 11.24
N PRO A 118 0.98 4.88 11.06
CA PRO A 118 1.81 4.51 12.21
C PRO A 118 2.03 5.66 13.20
N SER A 119 2.31 6.86 12.70
CA SER A 119 2.51 8.06 13.52
C SER A 119 1.20 8.52 14.17
N LEU A 120 0.10 8.46 13.43
CA LEU A 120 -1.24 8.80 13.95
C LEU A 120 -1.64 7.87 15.10
N ILE A 121 -1.51 6.55 14.91
CA ILE A 121 -1.83 5.55 15.94
C ILE A 121 -0.94 5.78 17.16
N LYS A 122 0.38 5.98 16.98
CA LYS A 122 1.30 6.28 18.10
C LYS A 122 0.85 7.49 18.92
N ARG A 123 0.36 8.54 18.26
CA ARG A 123 -0.16 9.75 18.90
C ARG A 123 -1.43 9.50 19.70
N LEU A 124 -2.28 8.58 19.24
CA LEU A 124 -3.56 8.23 19.88
C LEU A 124 -3.44 7.15 20.96
N LEU A 125 -2.37 6.35 20.96
CA LEU A 125 -2.14 5.30 21.98
C LEU A 125 -2.35 5.79 23.43
N PRO A 126 -1.83 6.98 23.84
CA PRO A 126 -1.98 7.45 25.23
C PRO A 126 -3.36 8.01 25.56
N THR A 127 -4.17 8.38 24.57
CA THR A 127 -5.46 9.06 24.79
C THR A 127 -6.63 8.11 24.78
N GLU A 128 -6.41 6.83 24.44
CA GLU A 128 -7.42 5.78 24.24
C GLU A 128 -8.52 6.16 23.22
N ASN A 129 -8.36 7.27 22.48
CA ASN A 129 -9.32 7.76 21.49
C ASN A 129 -9.10 7.09 20.13
N PHE A 130 -9.24 5.78 20.11
CA PHE A 130 -9.03 4.96 18.93
C PHE A 130 -10.18 5.03 17.94
N GLU A 131 -11.40 5.34 18.38
CA GLU A 131 -12.58 5.46 17.51
C GLU A 131 -12.42 6.55 16.43
N SER A 132 -11.62 7.58 16.72
CA SER A 132 -11.25 8.60 15.74
C SER A 132 -10.58 8.00 14.48
N LEU A 133 -9.91 6.84 14.60
CA LEU A 133 -9.27 6.15 13.47
C LEU A 133 -10.27 5.57 12.47
N LEU A 134 -11.54 5.38 12.85
CA LEU A 134 -12.58 4.91 11.94
C LEU A 134 -13.12 6.04 11.03
N LYS A 135 -12.90 7.30 11.40
CA LYS A 135 -13.33 8.47 10.63
C LYS A 135 -12.31 8.83 9.56
N ILE A 136 -12.15 7.94 8.58
CA ILE A 136 -11.15 8.08 7.50
C ILE A 136 -11.26 9.43 6.78
N GLU A 137 -12.47 9.94 6.56
CA GLU A 137 -12.70 11.24 5.93
C GLU A 137 -12.06 12.38 6.71
N ASP A 138 -12.12 12.34 8.04
CA ASP A 138 -11.56 13.37 8.92
C ASP A 138 -10.03 13.27 8.94
N ILE A 139 -9.50 12.04 9.03
CA ILE A 139 -8.06 11.78 8.98
C ILE A 139 -7.46 12.33 7.69
N THR A 140 -8.08 12.05 6.55
CA THR A 140 -7.54 12.48 5.25
C THR A 140 -7.62 13.98 5.00
N LYS A 141 -8.29 14.73 5.88
CA LYS A 141 -8.38 16.21 5.88
C LYS A 141 -7.48 16.85 6.94
N GLU A 142 -6.75 16.05 7.74
CA GLU A 142 -5.76 16.63 8.63
C GLU A 142 -4.70 17.37 7.80
N THR A 143 -4.38 18.61 8.20
CA THR A 143 -3.45 19.49 7.46
C THR A 143 -2.11 18.82 7.15
N ILE A 144 -1.60 17.97 8.04
CA ILE A 144 -0.35 17.23 7.81
C ILE A 144 -0.47 16.23 6.65
N ILE A 145 -1.61 15.54 6.54
CA ILE A 145 -1.89 14.57 5.48
C ILE A 145 -2.18 15.29 4.16
N GLU A 146 -2.90 16.41 4.19
CA GLU A 146 -3.13 17.23 3.00
C GLU A 146 -1.80 17.78 2.44
N ASN A 147 -0.93 18.29 3.30
CA ASN A 147 0.40 18.76 2.91
C ASN A 147 1.26 17.63 2.32
N GLU A 148 1.29 16.43 2.93
CA GLU A 148 1.98 15.27 2.34
C GLU A 148 1.38 14.85 0.99
N SER A 149 0.04 14.85 0.89
CA SER A 149 -0.67 14.54 -0.35
C SER A 149 -0.27 15.51 -1.48
N ASP A 150 -0.18 16.80 -1.19
CA ASP A 150 0.19 17.80 -2.20
C ASP A 150 1.65 17.67 -2.62
N LYS A 151 2.58 17.47 -1.68
CA LYS A 151 3.97 17.14 -2.00
C LYS A 151 4.06 15.91 -2.90
N LEU A 152 3.27 14.87 -2.61
CA LEU A 152 3.28 13.64 -3.40
C LEU A 152 2.73 13.88 -4.80
N ARG A 153 1.62 14.62 -4.94
CA ARG A 153 1.09 15.01 -6.27
C ARG A 153 2.13 15.76 -7.10
N ILE A 154 2.83 16.72 -6.50
CA ILE A 154 3.88 17.49 -7.18
C ILE A 154 5.00 16.55 -7.68
N ALA A 155 5.45 15.62 -6.84
CA ALA A 155 6.49 14.66 -7.21
C ALA A 155 6.08 13.71 -8.34
N LEU A 156 4.80 13.34 -8.39
CA LEU A 156 4.26 12.44 -9.40
C LEU A 156 3.93 13.15 -10.73
N ALA A 157 3.59 14.44 -10.70
CA ALA A 157 3.00 15.17 -11.83
C ALA A 157 3.75 15.06 -13.16
N ASN A 158 5.08 15.00 -13.12
CA ASN A 158 5.92 14.93 -14.33
C ASN A 158 6.12 13.51 -14.87
N SER A 159 5.78 12.49 -14.08
CA SER A 159 6.12 11.10 -14.38
C SER A 159 4.91 10.18 -14.45
N LEU A 160 3.82 10.50 -13.73
CA LEU A 160 2.68 9.62 -13.50
C LEU A 160 1.37 10.39 -13.53
N ILE A 161 0.36 9.78 -14.16
CA ILE A 161 -1.02 10.27 -14.13
C ILE A 161 -1.78 9.50 -13.05
N ILE A 162 -2.48 10.22 -12.17
CA ILE A 162 -3.34 9.61 -11.14
C ILE A 162 -4.72 9.34 -11.75
N GLN A 163 -5.14 8.08 -11.75
CA GLN A 163 -6.42 7.61 -12.27
C GLN A 163 -7.33 7.15 -11.13
N LYS A 164 -8.63 7.48 -11.17
CA LYS A 164 -9.58 7.02 -10.14
C LYS A 164 -9.68 5.50 -10.07
N GLN A 165 -9.65 4.84 -11.22
CA GLN A 165 -9.72 3.38 -11.31
C GLN A 165 -8.93 2.90 -12.52
N PHE A 166 -8.32 1.71 -12.42
CA PHE A 166 -7.80 1.03 -13.61
C PHE A 166 -8.97 0.39 -14.35
N TYR A 167 -9.28 0.91 -15.54
CA TYR A 167 -10.48 0.51 -16.29
C TYR A 167 -10.42 -0.91 -16.88
N THR A 168 -9.26 -1.57 -16.90
CA THR A 168 -9.12 -2.98 -17.27
C THR A 168 -7.75 -3.52 -16.82
N VAL A 169 -7.60 -4.84 -16.74
CA VAL A 169 -6.33 -5.51 -16.41
C VAL A 169 -5.31 -5.41 -17.57
N TYR A 170 -5.78 -5.26 -18.82
CA TYR A 170 -4.95 -5.12 -20.03
C TYR A 170 -5.45 -4.08 -21.06
N PRO A 171 -5.74 -2.81 -20.69
CA PRO A 171 -6.15 -1.84 -21.68
C PRO A 171 -4.96 -1.49 -22.55
N ARG A 172 -5.23 -1.37 -23.86
CA ARG A 172 -4.35 -0.66 -24.78
C ARG A 172 -3.96 0.69 -24.19
N CYS A 173 -2.73 1.08 -24.42
CA CYS A 173 -2.19 2.32 -23.87
C CYS A 173 -3.00 3.52 -24.39
N PRO A 174 -3.58 4.37 -23.52
CA PRO A 174 -4.42 5.49 -23.96
C PRO A 174 -3.63 6.54 -24.76
N LYS A 175 -2.30 6.58 -24.65
CA LYS A 175 -1.44 7.51 -25.38
C LYS A 175 -1.02 7.01 -26.77
N CYS A 176 -0.89 5.70 -26.98
CA CYS A 176 -0.30 5.17 -28.24
C CYS A 176 -1.00 3.94 -28.81
N ASP A 177 -2.11 3.53 -28.21
CA ASP A 177 -2.90 2.33 -28.51
C ASP A 177 -2.10 1.01 -28.49
N GLY A 178 -0.91 1.01 -27.88
CA GLY A 178 -0.06 -0.18 -27.79
C GLY A 178 -0.58 -1.19 -26.75
N GLU A 179 -0.45 -2.48 -27.05
CA GLU A 179 -0.89 -3.59 -26.18
C GLU A 179 0.14 -3.95 -25.08
N ASN A 180 1.33 -3.35 -25.11
CA ASN A 180 2.44 -3.71 -24.23
C ASN A 180 2.47 -2.85 -22.97
N SER A 181 1.39 -2.90 -22.20
CA SER A 181 1.35 -2.30 -20.86
C SER A 181 1.55 -3.35 -19.77
N CYS A 182 2.21 -2.97 -18.68
CA CYS A 182 2.47 -3.87 -17.56
C CYS A 182 2.48 -3.13 -16.23
N VAL A 183 2.38 -3.90 -15.14
CA VAL A 183 2.69 -3.41 -13.80
C VAL A 183 4.16 -2.99 -13.75
N TYR A 184 4.43 -1.91 -13.03
CA TYR A 184 5.76 -1.32 -12.88
C TYR A 184 5.92 -0.80 -11.46
N ARG A 185 7.14 -0.87 -10.94
CA ARG A 185 7.49 -0.42 -9.58
C ARG A 185 8.27 0.88 -9.62
N TRP A 186 7.90 1.81 -8.74
CA TRP A 186 8.64 3.02 -8.47
C TRP A 186 9.13 3.04 -7.04
N GLU A 187 10.23 3.76 -6.84
CA GLU A 187 10.80 4.06 -5.54
C GLU A 187 10.56 5.53 -5.22
N LEU A 188 9.91 5.80 -4.09
CA LEU A 188 9.67 7.12 -3.53
C LEU A 188 10.88 7.50 -2.66
N LEU A 189 11.58 8.55 -3.10
CA LEU A 189 12.67 9.18 -2.39
C LEU A 189 12.13 10.36 -1.61
N ASP A 190 12.42 10.39 -0.31
CA ASP A 190 11.98 11.41 0.63
C ASP A 190 13.22 12.07 1.25
N ASN A 191 13.40 13.36 0.99
CA ASN A 191 14.49 14.15 1.57
C ASN A 191 14.03 15.04 2.74
N GLY A 192 12.80 14.85 3.23
CA GLY A 192 12.15 15.60 4.31
C GLY A 192 11.38 16.82 3.82
N SER A 193 11.91 17.58 2.87
CA SER A 193 11.20 18.75 2.31
C SER A 193 10.30 18.37 1.14
N GLU A 194 10.76 17.48 0.28
CA GLU A 194 10.17 17.13 -1.01
C GLU A 194 10.21 15.62 -1.28
N PHE A 195 9.32 15.19 -2.15
CA PHE A 195 9.32 13.85 -2.70
C PHE A 195 9.88 13.87 -4.13
N SER A 196 10.56 12.79 -4.49
CA SER A 196 10.87 12.46 -5.88
C SER A 196 10.69 10.98 -6.10
N ILE A 197 10.57 10.56 -7.37
CA ILE A 197 10.41 9.15 -7.69
C ILE A 197 11.48 8.69 -8.68
N THR A 198 11.88 7.44 -8.54
CA THR A 198 12.72 6.75 -9.51
C THR A 198 12.12 5.40 -9.88
N ARG A 199 12.54 4.85 -11.01
CA ARG A 199 12.12 3.51 -11.44
C ARG A 199 12.92 2.48 -10.66
N SER A 200 12.25 1.46 -10.12
CA SER A 200 12.97 0.37 -9.46
C SER A 200 13.84 -0.40 -10.46
N SER A 201 15.00 -0.87 -10.00
CA SER A 201 15.99 -1.58 -10.82
C SER A 201 15.53 -2.97 -11.27
N ASN A 202 14.55 -3.55 -10.58
CA ASN A 202 14.01 -4.89 -10.81
C ASN A 202 12.86 -4.94 -11.83
N ASN A 203 12.58 -3.82 -12.49
CA ASN A 203 11.51 -3.75 -13.47
C ASN A 203 11.87 -4.42 -14.80
N ILE A 204 10.83 -4.85 -15.52
CA ILE A 204 10.96 -5.30 -16.91
C ILE A 204 11.41 -4.11 -17.77
N LYS A 205 12.44 -4.32 -18.60
CA LYS A 205 12.99 -3.27 -19.46
C LYS A 205 11.99 -2.72 -20.46
N LEU A 206 12.10 -1.43 -20.74
CA LEU A 206 11.32 -0.75 -21.78
C LEU A 206 11.83 -1.15 -23.18
N GLU A 207 10.97 -1.06 -24.19
CA GLU A 207 11.34 -1.49 -25.55
C GLU A 207 12.51 -0.67 -26.12
N LYS A 208 12.55 0.64 -25.82
CA LYS A 208 13.64 1.53 -26.25
C LYS A 208 15.00 1.11 -25.64
N GLU A 209 15.00 0.63 -24.40
CA GLU A 209 16.21 0.17 -23.69
C GLU A 209 16.72 -1.16 -24.25
N VAL A 210 15.82 -2.02 -24.72
CA VAL A 210 16.19 -3.27 -25.40
C VAL A 210 16.81 -2.99 -26.77
N ARG A 211 16.25 -2.03 -27.52
CA ARG A 211 16.75 -1.65 -28.85
C ARG A 211 18.14 -1.01 -28.80
N THR A 212 18.41 -0.13 -27.84
CA THR A 212 19.74 0.49 -27.65
C THR A 212 20.82 -0.50 -27.26
N LYS A 213 20.50 -1.58 -26.53
CA LYS A 213 21.47 -2.64 -26.23
C LYS A 213 21.80 -3.49 -27.47
N LYS A 214 20.81 -3.79 -28.32
CA LYS A 214 21.04 -4.48 -29.60
C LYS A 214 21.90 -3.65 -30.55
N SER A 215 21.68 -2.35 -30.67
CA SER A 215 22.49 -1.48 -31.52
C SER A 215 23.94 -1.34 -31.02
N LYS A 216 24.16 -1.19 -29.70
CA LYS A 216 25.51 -1.19 -29.10
C LYS A 216 26.25 -2.51 -29.33
N ASN A 217 25.57 -3.65 -29.16
CA ASN A 217 26.18 -4.96 -29.43
C ASN A 217 26.53 -5.15 -30.92
N TRP A 218 25.72 -4.59 -31.83
CA TRP A 218 26.00 -4.65 -33.27
C TRP A 218 27.17 -3.74 -33.66
N ILE A 219 27.22 -2.52 -33.12
CA ILE A 219 28.34 -1.57 -33.33
C ILE A 219 29.64 -2.14 -32.79
N ASN A 220 29.65 -2.71 -31.58
CA ASN A 220 30.85 -3.34 -31.01
C ASN A 220 31.30 -4.57 -31.82
N LYS A 221 30.35 -5.31 -32.41
CA LYS A 221 30.66 -6.44 -33.30
C LYS A 221 31.25 -6.01 -34.65
N ILE A 222 30.91 -4.81 -35.14
CA ILE A 222 31.47 -4.23 -36.37
C ILE A 222 32.83 -3.58 -36.13
N LEU A 223 33.01 -2.89 -34.99
CA LEU A 223 34.22 -2.13 -34.69
C LEU A 223 35.36 -2.97 -34.07
N GLY A 224 35.16 -4.28 -33.90
CA GLY A 224 36.23 -5.20 -33.51
C GLY A 224 36.82 -5.00 -32.10
N TYR A 225 36.20 -4.17 -31.26
CA TYR A 225 36.62 -4.00 -29.87
C TYR A 225 36.17 -5.23 -29.06
N ARG A 226 37.13 -6.12 -28.78
CA ARG A 226 37.05 -7.15 -27.74
C ARG A 226 37.48 -6.57 -26.41
#